data_AF-A0A820QUA6-F1
#
_entry.id   AF-A0A820QUA6-F1
#
_cell.length_a   1.000
_cell.length_b   1.000
_cell.length_c   1.000
_cell.angle_alpha   90.00
_cell.angle_beta   90.00
_cell.angle_gamma   90.00
#
_symmetry.space_group_name_H-M   'P 1'
#
loop_
_entity.id
_entity.type
_entity.pdbx_description
1 polymer ?
#
loop_
_entity_poly.entity_id
_entity_poly.type
_entity_poly.pdbx_seq_one_letter_code
_entity_poly.pdbx_strand_id
1 'polypeptide(L)'
;QNVDVLIHEATFETGLEVYASQMRHCTMAQAIDVGRRMNAKYTILWHFSQRYAKIPFLSERKDEEDSDKKQTKRPDNVCISFDFMRIHLSDLPRACELVPVFESMFYDEWLNMKKRQTRREQEPDYFAKNTRMIESKRKFVN
;
A
#
# COMPACT_ATOMS: atom_id res chain seq x y z
N GLN A 1 5.73 -13.75 -14.80
CA GLN A 1 6.79 -12.76 -15.03
C GLN A 1 6.62 -12.17 -16.43
N ASN A 2 7.07 -10.93 -16.66
CA ASN A 2 6.92 -10.15 -17.89
C ASN A 2 5.46 -9.98 -18.32
N VAL A 3 4.67 -9.27 -17.49
CA VAL A 3 3.25 -9.04 -17.76
C VAL A 3 2.99 -7.58 -18.08
N ASP A 4 1.99 -7.30 -18.92
CA ASP A 4 1.59 -5.92 -19.20
C ASP A 4 0.88 -5.28 -17.99
N VAL A 5 0.00 -6.03 -17.33
CA VAL A 5 -0.79 -5.53 -16.20
C VAL A 5 -0.81 -6.58 -15.10
N LEU A 6 -0.45 -6.17 -13.89
CA LEU A 6 -0.70 -6.91 -12.66
C LEU A 6 -1.86 -6.25 -11.91
N ILE A 7 -2.85 -7.03 -11.50
CA ILE A 7 -3.82 -6.60 -10.49
C ILE A 7 -3.47 -7.36 -9.21
N HIS A 8 -3.16 -6.64 -8.14
CA HIS A 8 -2.70 -7.24 -6.89
C HIS A 8 -3.49 -6.71 -5.69
N GLU A 9 -3.84 -7.62 -4.78
CA GLU A 9 -4.47 -7.28 -3.51
C GLU A 9 -3.48 -6.55 -2.58
N ALA A 10 -3.92 -5.50 -1.90
CA ALA A 10 -3.11 -4.67 -1.01
C ALA A 10 -3.90 -4.22 0.24
N THR A 11 -4.39 -5.20 1.00
CA THR A 11 -5.33 -5.08 2.11
C THR A 11 -4.75 -4.30 3.27
N PHE A 12 -3.45 -4.48 3.54
CA PHE A 12 -2.80 -3.91 4.73
C PHE A 12 -1.83 -2.78 4.39
N GLU A 13 -1.76 -1.80 5.29
CA GLU A 13 -0.78 -0.72 5.25
C GLU A 13 0.65 -1.27 5.40
N THR A 14 1.64 -0.59 4.81
CA THR A 14 3.06 -0.89 5.01
C THR A 14 3.43 -0.84 6.50
N GLY A 15 4.27 -1.77 6.96
CA GLY A 15 4.61 -1.95 8.37
C GLY A 15 3.69 -2.92 9.13
N LEU A 16 2.75 -3.58 8.44
CA LEU A 16 1.87 -4.62 9.00
C LEU A 16 2.18 -6.02 8.44
N GLU A 17 3.40 -6.28 7.99
CA GLU A 17 3.79 -7.49 7.24
C GLU A 17 3.53 -8.78 8.04
N VAL A 18 3.82 -8.77 9.34
CA VAL A 18 3.56 -9.92 10.23
C VAL A 18 2.06 -10.22 10.30
N TYR A 19 1.23 -9.19 10.44
CA TYR A 19 -0.21 -9.34 10.51
C TYR A 19 -0.80 -9.75 9.15
N ALA A 20 -0.30 -9.16 8.07
CA ALA A 20 -0.67 -9.52 6.70
C ALA A 20 -0.40 -11.00 6.42
N SER A 21 0.78 -11.49 6.82
CA SER A 21 1.14 -12.91 6.72
C SER A 21 0.18 -13.82 7.49
N GLN A 22 -0.14 -13.47 8.74
CA GLN A 22 -1.06 -14.26 9.57
C GLN A 22 -2.49 -14.29 9.02
N MET A 23 -2.93 -13.18 8.42
CA MET A 23 -4.25 -13.06 7.79
C MET A 23 -4.25 -13.49 6.32
N ARG A 24 -3.13 -13.99 5.79
CA ARG A 24 -2.97 -14.44 4.40
C ARG A 24 -3.32 -13.39 3.34
N HIS A 25 -2.89 -12.16 3.58
CA HIS A 25 -3.00 -11.03 2.67
C HIS A 25 -1.65 -10.36 2.47
N CYS A 26 -1.60 -9.37 1.58
CA CYS A 26 -0.41 -8.58 1.36
C CYS A 26 -0.51 -7.17 1.95
N THR A 27 0.65 -6.62 2.33
CA THR A 27 0.79 -5.17 2.49
C THR A 27 0.93 -4.49 1.13
N MET A 28 0.70 -3.19 1.07
CA MET A 28 0.92 -2.38 -0.14
C MET A 28 2.36 -2.51 -0.64
N ALA A 29 3.36 -2.40 0.24
CA ALA A 29 4.76 -2.57 -0.13
C ALA A 29 5.06 -3.96 -0.70
N GLN A 30 4.47 -5.02 -0.14
CA GLN A 30 4.61 -6.38 -0.67
C GLN A 30 3.99 -6.51 -2.07
N ALA A 31 2.80 -5.94 -2.29
CA ALA A 31 2.13 -5.97 -3.59
C ALA A 31 2.93 -5.23 -4.68
N ILE A 32 3.48 -4.06 -4.35
CA ILE A 32 4.34 -3.28 -5.25
C ILE A 32 5.62 -4.06 -5.56
N ASP A 33 6.24 -4.66 -4.54
CA ASP A 33 7.45 -5.46 -4.72
C ASP A 33 7.20 -6.71 -5.60
N VAL A 34 6.05 -7.38 -5.44
CA VAL A 34 5.63 -8.45 -6.36
C VAL A 34 5.52 -7.94 -7.79
N GLY A 35 4.91 -6.77 -8.01
CA GLY A 35 4.84 -6.12 -9.32
C GLY A 35 6.21 -5.86 -9.94
N ARG A 36 7.14 -5.32 -9.14
CA ARG A 36 8.53 -5.09 -9.53
C ARG A 36 9.24 -6.38 -9.90
N ARG A 37 9.22 -7.40 -9.03
CA ARG A 37 9.86 -8.71 -9.27
C ARG A 37 9.24 -9.48 -10.43
N MET A 38 7.96 -9.23 -10.71
CA MET A 38 7.28 -9.82 -11.86
C MET A 38 7.63 -9.11 -13.18
N ASN A 39 8.32 -7.96 -13.14
CA ASN A 39 8.51 -7.08 -14.28
C ASN A 39 7.17 -6.71 -14.94
N ALA A 40 6.21 -6.31 -14.12
CA ALA A 40 4.92 -5.83 -14.60
C ALA A 40 5.05 -4.41 -15.18
N LYS A 41 4.55 -4.18 -16.40
CA LYS A 41 4.56 -2.82 -16.98
C LYS A 41 3.72 -1.87 -16.12
N TYR A 42 2.55 -2.31 -15.67
CA TYR A 42 1.69 -1.59 -14.72
C TYR A 42 1.22 -2.49 -13.59
N THR A 43 1.10 -1.94 -12.38
CA THR A 43 0.52 -2.62 -11.23
C THR A 43 -0.68 -1.84 -10.72
N ILE A 44 -1.85 -2.47 -10.68
CA ILE A 44 -3.08 -1.93 -10.11
C ILE A 44 -3.28 -2.56 -8.74
N LEU A 45 -3.31 -1.72 -7.70
CA LEU A 45 -3.60 -2.16 -6.34
C LEU A 45 -5.11 -2.19 -6.11
N TRP A 46 -5.61 -3.28 -5.55
CA TRP A 46 -7.03 -3.56 -5.31
C TRP A 46 -7.26 -4.14 -3.91
N HIS A 47 -8.54 -4.22 -3.50
CA HIS A 47 -8.99 -4.88 -2.26
C HIS A 47 -8.36 -4.28 -1.00
N PHE A 48 -8.54 -2.96 -0.83
CA PHE A 48 -8.14 -2.27 0.40
C PHE A 48 -9.10 -2.63 1.53
N SER A 49 -8.58 -2.93 2.72
CA SER A 49 -9.45 -3.07 3.88
C SER A 49 -10.09 -1.72 4.19
N GLN A 50 -11.43 -1.66 4.17
CA GLN A 50 -12.20 -0.46 4.52
C GLN A 50 -11.88 0.12 5.93
N ARG A 51 -11.35 -0.73 6.83
CA ARG A 51 -10.90 -0.33 8.17
C ARG A 51 -9.61 0.50 8.16
N TYR A 52 -8.88 0.54 7.06
CA TYR A 52 -7.53 1.11 6.93
C TYR A 52 -7.48 2.06 5.72
N ALA A 53 -8.00 3.28 5.91
CA ALA A 53 -7.98 4.42 4.97
C ALA A 53 -8.69 4.20 3.61
N LYS A 54 -9.31 5.26 3.08
CA LYS A 54 -9.92 5.23 1.74
C LYS A 54 -8.87 5.25 0.62
N ILE A 55 -7.63 5.64 0.93
CA ILE A 55 -6.53 5.75 -0.03
C ILE A 55 -5.24 5.18 0.55
N PRO A 56 -4.51 4.35 -0.21
CA PRO A 56 -3.19 3.83 0.16
C PRO A 56 -2.08 4.90 0.08
N PHE A 57 -1.12 4.83 1.01
CA PHE A 57 0.09 5.66 0.98
C PHE A 57 1.16 4.96 0.15
N LEU A 58 1.37 5.41 -1.09
CA LEU A 58 2.27 4.76 -2.05
C LEU A 58 3.71 5.29 -2.00
N SER A 59 4.11 5.93 -0.92
CA SER A 59 5.47 6.46 -0.81
C SER A 59 6.42 5.34 -0.37
N GLU A 60 7.35 4.97 -1.24
CA GLU A 60 8.46 4.10 -0.85
C GLU A 60 9.50 4.92 -0.12
N ARG A 61 10.04 4.37 0.98
CA ARG A 61 11.33 4.83 1.49
C ARG A 61 12.35 4.42 0.44
N LYS A 62 13.03 5.40 -0.15
CA LYS A 62 14.29 5.07 -0.79
C LYS A 62 15.33 4.93 0.30
N ASP A 63 16.04 3.81 0.28
CA ASP A 63 17.36 3.75 0.87
C ASP A 63 18.25 4.64 -0.02
N GLU A 64 18.39 5.92 0.32
CA GLU A 64 19.34 6.79 -0.38
C GLU A 64 20.51 7.13 0.56
N GLU A 65 21.69 6.72 0.12
CA GLU A 65 23.02 7.18 0.56
C GLU A 65 23.24 8.67 0.26
N ASP A 66 22.29 9.38 -0.35
CA ASP A 66 22.37 10.82 -0.64
C ASP A 66 21.51 11.65 0.32
N SER A 67 22.20 12.40 1.16
CA SER A 67 21.67 13.00 2.40
C SER A 67 20.79 14.24 2.23
N ASP A 68 20.53 14.73 1.00
CA ASP A 68 19.97 16.07 0.81
C ASP A 68 18.54 16.16 0.26
N LYS A 69 17.89 15.04 -0.09
CA LYS A 69 16.45 15.05 -0.43
C LYS A 69 15.77 13.77 0.06
N LYS A 70 15.24 13.78 1.29
CA LYS A 70 14.22 12.81 1.76
C LYS A 70 12.90 12.98 1.00
N GLN A 71 12.93 12.81 -0.32
CA GLN A 71 11.76 12.89 -1.16
C GLN A 71 11.34 11.47 -1.49
N THR A 72 10.36 10.99 -0.72
CA THR A 72 9.65 9.74 -0.96
C THR A 72 9.11 9.76 -2.40
N LYS A 73 9.73 9.01 -3.31
CA LYS A 73 9.28 8.92 -4.71
C LYS A 73 8.20 7.85 -4.80
N ARG A 74 7.07 8.18 -5.41
CA ARG A 74 6.05 7.20 -5.77
C ARG A 74 6.53 6.36 -6.97
N PRO A 75 6.23 5.06 -7.04
CA PRO A 75 6.44 4.29 -8.25
C PRO A 75 5.57 4.82 -9.41
N ASP A 76 6.22 5.08 -10.55
CA ASP A 76 5.59 5.75 -11.71
C ASP A 76 4.54 4.87 -12.42
N ASN A 77 4.55 3.56 -12.18
CA ASN A 77 3.70 2.58 -12.85
C ASN A 77 2.72 1.84 -11.90
N VAL A 78 2.44 2.43 -10.74
CA VAL A 78 1.48 1.89 -9.78
C VAL A 78 0.22 2.76 -9.72
N CYS A 79 -0.91 2.12 -9.93
CA CYS A 79 -2.23 2.71 -9.97
C CYS A 79 -3.07 2.19 -8.78
N ILE A 80 -4.03 3.00 -8.33
CA ILE A 80 -4.99 2.62 -7.28
C ILE A 80 -6.35 2.43 -7.93
N SER A 81 -7.06 1.36 -7.56
CA SER A 81 -8.42 1.12 -8.01
C SER A 81 -9.46 1.66 -7.02
N PHE A 82 -10.63 2.03 -7.54
CA PHE A 82 -11.80 2.41 -6.76
C PHE A 82 -13.02 1.62 -7.24
N ASP A 83 -14.04 1.54 -6.40
CA ASP A 83 -15.31 0.94 -6.76
C ASP A 83 -15.87 1.61 -8.02
N PHE A 84 -16.33 0.77 -8.96
CA PHE A 84 -16.84 1.18 -10.28
C PHE A 84 -15.83 1.87 -11.21
N MET A 85 -14.54 1.91 -10.87
CA MET A 85 -13.51 2.42 -11.74
C MET A 85 -13.42 1.55 -13.01
N ARG A 86 -13.46 2.20 -14.18
CA ARG A 86 -13.24 1.57 -15.49
C ARG A 86 -12.04 2.23 -16.13
N ILE A 87 -11.05 1.42 -16.53
CA ILE A 87 -9.81 1.88 -17.13
C ILE A 87 -9.63 1.15 -18.46
N HIS A 88 -9.44 1.88 -19.55
CA HIS A 88 -8.95 1.29 -20.78
C HIS A 88 -7.43 1.12 -20.70
N LEU A 89 -6.86 0.08 -21.32
CA LEU A 89 -5.42 -0.20 -21.21
C LEU A 89 -4.54 0.98 -21.69
N SER A 90 -5.01 1.75 -22.68
CA SER A 90 -4.31 2.96 -23.15
C SER A 90 -4.23 4.08 -22.09
N ASP A 91 -5.13 4.06 -21.11
CA ASP A 91 -5.24 5.10 -20.08
C ASP A 91 -4.44 4.77 -18.82
N LEU A 92 -3.80 3.59 -18.75
CA LEU A 92 -2.99 3.18 -17.60
C LEU A 92 -1.89 4.18 -17.19
N PRO A 93 -1.12 4.80 -18.12
CA PRO A 93 -0.18 5.85 -17.76
C PRO A 93 -0.87 6.97 -16.97
N ARG A 94 -2.00 7.48 -17.49
CA ARG A 94 -2.77 8.55 -16.87
C ARG A 94 -3.41 8.11 -15.55
N ALA A 95 -3.88 6.87 -15.46
CA ALA A 95 -4.46 6.33 -14.23
C ALA A 95 -3.45 6.33 -13.08
N CYS A 96 -2.18 6.06 -13.36
CA CYS A 96 -1.12 6.08 -12.34
C CYS A 96 -0.73 7.52 -11.95
N GLU A 97 -0.88 8.48 -12.87
CA GLU A 97 -0.74 9.92 -12.59
C GLU A 97 -1.88 10.49 -11.72
N LEU A 98 -3.02 9.80 -11.57
CA LEU A 98 -4.15 10.27 -10.75
C LEU A 98 -3.95 10.06 -9.25
N VAL A 99 -2.96 9.26 -8.83
CA VAL A 99 -2.73 8.99 -7.41
C VAL A 99 -2.59 10.28 -6.54
N PRO A 100 -1.86 11.34 -6.92
CA PRO A 100 -1.78 12.56 -6.11
C PRO A 100 -3.12 13.30 -6.04
N VAL A 101 -3.95 13.20 -7.08
CA VAL A 101 -5.30 13.78 -7.09
C VAL A 101 -6.15 13.08 -6.05
N PHE A 102 -6.10 11.75 -6.01
CA PHE A 102 -6.78 10.97 -4.99
C PHE A 102 -6.27 11.34 -3.59
N GLU A 103 -4.97 11.37 -3.34
CA GLU A 103 -4.43 11.80 -2.03
C GLU A 103 -4.91 13.19 -1.60
N SER A 104 -5.04 14.14 -2.53
CA SER A 104 -5.60 15.46 -2.26
C SER A 104 -7.10 15.39 -1.92
N MET A 105 -7.87 14.59 -2.64
CA MET A 105 -9.31 14.41 -2.39
C MET A 105 -9.61 13.80 -1.00
N PHE A 106 -8.71 12.97 -0.47
CA PHE A 106 -8.88 12.32 0.84
C PHE A 106 -7.74 12.69 1.79
N TYR A 107 -7.37 13.98 1.77
CA TYR A 107 -6.20 14.50 2.48
C TYR A 107 -6.22 14.18 3.99
N ASP A 108 -7.37 14.30 4.65
CA ASP A 108 -7.49 14.04 6.09
C ASP A 108 -7.25 12.55 6.41
N GLU A 109 -7.86 11.64 5.65
CA GLU A 109 -7.62 10.20 5.78
C GLU A 109 -6.18 9.83 5.49
N TRP A 110 -5.60 10.42 4.44
CA TRP A 110 -4.21 10.23 4.05
C TRP A 110 -3.24 10.71 5.14
N LEU A 111 -3.47 11.90 5.71
CA LEU A 111 -2.64 12.48 6.76
C LEU A 111 -2.69 11.63 8.03
N ASN A 112 -3.88 11.14 8.39
CA ASN A 112 -4.06 10.25 9.53
C ASN A 112 -3.36 8.91 9.35
N MET A 113 -3.36 8.37 8.13
CA MET A 113 -2.60 7.16 7.80
C MET A 113 -1.09 7.40 7.87
N LYS A 114 -0.60 8.51 7.31
CA LYS A 114 0.83 8.88 7.38
C LYS A 114 1.32 8.99 8.82
N LYS A 115 0.54 9.65 9.70
CA LYS A 115 0.82 9.73 11.15
C LYS A 115 0.89 8.34 11.80
N ARG A 116 -0.05 7.44 11.48
CA ARG A 116 -0.06 6.05 11.98
C ARG A 116 1.17 5.28 11.53
N GLN A 117 1.56 5.40 10.27
CA GLN A 117 2.76 4.75 9.73
C GLN A 117 4.02 5.28 10.41
N THR A 118 4.20 6.59 10.51
CA THR A 118 5.36 7.18 11.21
C THR A 118 5.46 6.73 12.66
N ARG A 119 4.32 6.63 13.38
CA ARG A 119 4.31 6.10 14.75
C ARG A 119 4.79 4.64 14.81
N ARG A 120 4.36 3.79 13.87
CA ARG A 120 4.81 2.39 13.79
C ARG A 120 6.30 2.27 13.49
N GLU A 121 6.81 3.15 12.63
CA GLU A 121 8.24 3.19 12.30
C GLU A 121 9.10 3.64 13.49
N GLN A 122 8.55 4.47 14.39
CA GLN A 122 9.21 4.89 15.64
C GLN A 122 9.11 3.84 16.76
N GLU A 123 8.10 2.96 16.72
CA GLU A 123 7.89 1.85 17.67
C GLU A 123 7.85 0.49 16.96
N PRO A 124 8.99 -0.03 16.46
CA PRO A 124 9.03 -1.32 15.76
C PRO A 124 8.53 -2.51 16.61
N ASP A 125 8.65 -2.40 17.94
CA ASP A 125 8.23 -3.39 18.92
C ASP A 125 6.70 -3.41 19.19
N TYR A 126 5.94 -2.47 18.63
CA TYR A 126 4.51 -2.30 18.90
C TYR A 126 3.70 -3.57 18.60
N PHE A 127 4.03 -4.31 17.54
CA PHE A 127 3.35 -5.55 17.17
C PHE A 127 3.93 -6.79 17.84
N ALA A 128 5.24 -6.83 18.11
CA ALA A 128 5.87 -7.91 18.88
C ALA A 128 5.28 -8.02 20.30
N LYS A 129 4.88 -6.89 20.90
CA LYS A 129 4.20 -6.83 22.20
C LYS A 129 2.69 -7.06 22.15
N ASN A 130 2.07 -6.98 20.97
CA ASN A 130 0.62 -7.07 20.78
C ASN A 130 0.14 -8.39 20.15
N THR A 131 0.82 -9.52 20.42
CA THR A 131 0.36 -10.87 20.05
C THR A 131 -1.09 -11.14 20.49
N ARG A 132 -1.53 -10.56 21.61
CA ARG A 132 -2.92 -10.63 22.11
C ARG A 132 -3.96 -9.99 21.18
N MET A 133 -3.58 -8.96 20.40
CA MET A 133 -4.47 -8.28 19.44
C MET A 133 -4.71 -9.13 18.18
N ILE A 134 -3.72 -9.96 17.85
CA ILE A 134 -3.77 -10.94 16.75
C ILE A 134 -4.67 -12.12 17.16
N GLU A 135 -4.48 -12.65 18.36
CA GLU A 135 -5.29 -13.76 18.90
C GLU A 135 -6.75 -13.37 19.15
N SER A 136 -7.01 -12.13 19.61
CA SER A 136 -8.37 -11.68 19.89
C SER A 136 -9.23 -11.54 18.63
N LYS A 137 -8.65 -11.12 17.50
CA LYS A 137 -9.36 -11.00 16.22
C LYS A 137 -9.54 -12.34 15.50
N ARG A 138 -8.68 -13.33 15.76
CA ARG A 138 -8.83 -14.70 15.25
C ARG A 138 -10.14 -15.36 15.71
N LYS A 139 -10.62 -15.00 16.90
CA LYS A 139 -11.90 -15.46 17.46
C LYS A 139 -13.14 -14.89 16.77
N PHE A 140 -13.00 -13.84 15.95
CA PHE A 140 -14.12 -13.22 15.22
C PHE A 140 -14.23 -13.66 13.75
N VAL A 141 -13.31 -14.52 13.29
CA VAL A 141 -13.26 -15.02 11.90
C VAL A 141 -13.52 -16.54 11.84
N ASN A 142 -13.86 -17.16 12.97
CA ASN A 142 -14.39 -18.53 13.05
C ASN A 142 -15.87 -18.50 13.41
#